data_AF-C7NJE2-F1
#
_entry.id   AF-C7NJE2-F1
#
_cell.length_a   1.000
_cell.length_b   1.000
_cell.length_c   1.000
_cell.angle_alpha   90.00
_cell.angle_beta   90.00
_cell.angle_gamma   90.00
#
_symmetry.space_group_name_H-M   'P 1'
#
loop_
_entity.id
_entity.type
_entity.pdbx_description
1 polymer ?
#
loop_
_entity_poly.entity_id
_entity_poly.type
_entity_poly.pdbx_seq_one_letter_code
_entity_poly.pdbx_strand_id
1 'polypeptide(L)'
;MTPRPHALHDALLSRVVGSAAFARSRSRSALVFGDPAAMERLCALAHDHLAALPGDQPPGVPADRLADAVQQSTAWVRHHAREVARGGLTPEQQGTLHLTRIRLLLAALDFFVCDDDVVPDHHRHGLLDDVIALEWALAGMTRGAARAG
;
A
#
# COMPACT_ATOMS: atom_id res chain seq x y z
N MET A 1 -19.96 -6.09 25.34
CA MET A 1 -18.65 -5.44 25.58
C MET A 1 -18.06 -5.13 24.21
N THR A 2 -18.20 -3.90 23.73
CA THR A 2 -17.70 -3.51 22.41
C THR A 2 -16.17 -3.39 22.47
N PRO A 3 -15.41 -4.05 21.58
CA PRO A 3 -13.96 -3.90 21.56
C PRO A 3 -13.60 -2.43 21.31
N ARG A 4 -12.53 -1.96 21.96
CA ARG A 4 -12.01 -0.60 21.73
C ARG A 4 -11.60 -0.47 20.25
N PRO A 5 -11.88 0.67 19.59
CA PRO A 5 -11.67 0.84 18.14
C PRO A 5 -10.24 0.53 17.68
N HIS A 6 -9.22 0.81 18.50
CA HIS A 6 -7.83 0.47 18.19
C HIS A 6 -7.55 -1.04 18.17
N ALA A 7 -8.17 -1.82 19.07
CA ALA A 7 -7.96 -3.26 19.14
C ALA A 7 -8.55 -3.99 17.93
N LEU A 8 -9.65 -3.48 17.38
CA LEU A 8 -10.25 -4.00 16.15
C LEU A 8 -9.34 -3.70 14.94
N HIS A 9 -8.82 -2.47 14.84
CA HIS A 9 -7.91 -2.09 13.76
C HIS A 9 -6.62 -2.92 13.77
N ASP A 10 -6.01 -3.15 14.95
CA ASP A 10 -4.80 -3.96 15.08
C ASP A 10 -5.03 -5.42 14.70
N ALA A 11 -6.18 -5.99 15.09
CA ALA A 11 -6.56 -7.36 14.72
C ALA A 11 -6.77 -7.49 13.20
N LEU A 12 -7.45 -6.52 12.58
CA LEU A 12 -7.65 -6.50 11.13
C LEU A 12 -6.33 -6.34 10.38
N LEU A 13 -5.47 -5.42 10.82
CA LEU A 13 -4.14 -5.24 10.25
C LEU A 13 -3.30 -6.53 10.36
N SER A 14 -3.29 -7.16 11.53
CA SER A 14 -2.56 -8.42 11.74
C SER A 14 -3.07 -9.53 10.82
N ARG A 15 -4.39 -9.58 10.56
CA ARG A 15 -4.99 -10.53 9.62
C ARG A 15 -4.54 -10.25 8.19
N VAL A 16 -4.63 -8.99 7.74
CA VAL A 16 -4.27 -8.59 6.36
C VAL A 16 -2.79 -8.85 6.09
N VAL A 17 -1.90 -8.32 6.93
CA VAL A 17 -0.44 -8.44 6.73
C VAL A 17 0.04 -9.88 6.94
N GLY A 18 -0.65 -10.66 7.78
CA GLY A 18 -0.40 -12.08 7.99
C GLY A 18 -1.01 -13.00 6.92
N SER A 19 -1.79 -12.46 5.99
CA SER A 19 -2.49 -13.27 4.98
C SER A 19 -1.53 -13.81 3.91
N ALA A 20 -1.89 -14.98 3.35
CA ALA A 20 -1.16 -15.56 2.23
C ALA A 20 -1.21 -14.67 0.98
N ALA A 21 -2.33 -13.94 0.79
CA ALA A 21 -2.52 -12.98 -0.28
C ALA A 21 -1.49 -11.84 -0.19
N PHE A 22 -1.39 -11.17 0.95
CA PHE A 22 -0.40 -10.10 1.15
C PHE A 22 1.04 -10.62 1.06
N ALA A 23 1.30 -11.85 1.51
CA ALA A 23 2.61 -12.49 1.34
C ALA A 23 2.98 -12.71 -0.15
N ARG A 24 2.01 -13.07 -1.00
CA ARG A 24 2.20 -13.16 -2.45
C ARG A 24 2.47 -11.78 -3.05
N SER A 25 1.69 -10.77 -2.66
CA SER A 25 1.90 -9.39 -3.14
C SER A 25 3.28 -8.86 -2.80
N ARG A 26 3.77 -9.09 -1.58
CA ARG A 26 5.16 -8.79 -1.20
C ARG A 26 6.20 -9.49 -2.07
N SER A 27 5.94 -10.74 -2.45
CA SER A 27 6.86 -11.54 -3.26
C SER A 27 6.88 -11.05 -4.71
N ARG A 28 5.70 -10.73 -5.29
CA ARG A 28 5.58 -10.14 -6.64
C ARG A 28 6.22 -8.76 -6.70
N SER A 29 5.91 -7.89 -5.73
CA SER A 29 6.39 -6.50 -5.72
C SER A 29 7.90 -6.37 -5.49
N ALA A 30 8.57 -7.43 -5.01
CA ALA A 30 10.02 -7.48 -4.95
C ALA A 30 10.68 -7.37 -6.35
N LEU A 31 10.00 -7.84 -7.40
CA LEU A 31 10.45 -7.73 -8.79
C LEU A 31 10.21 -6.33 -9.38
N VAL A 32 9.26 -5.57 -8.81
CA VAL A 32 8.98 -4.18 -9.17
C VAL A 32 10.03 -3.25 -8.54
N PHE A 33 10.54 -3.62 -7.37
CA PHE A 33 11.52 -2.83 -6.64
C PHE A 33 12.86 -2.71 -7.39
N GLY A 34 13.24 -1.48 -7.72
CA GLY A 34 14.45 -1.15 -8.48
C GLY A 34 14.24 -0.89 -9.98
N ASP A 35 13.04 -1.17 -10.52
CA ASP A 35 12.67 -0.79 -11.90
C ASP A 35 11.70 0.42 -11.87
N PRO A 36 12.16 1.64 -12.20
CA PRO A 36 11.32 2.83 -12.23
C PRO A 36 10.10 2.69 -13.14
N ALA A 37 10.24 2.01 -14.28
CA ALA A 37 9.15 1.84 -15.22
C ALA A 37 8.10 0.86 -14.68
N ALA A 38 8.52 -0.21 -13.99
CA ALA A 38 7.60 -1.10 -13.30
C ALA A 38 6.85 -0.40 -12.16
N MET A 39 7.55 0.43 -11.38
CA MET A 39 6.92 1.23 -10.32
C MET A 39 5.85 2.19 -10.86
N GLU A 40 6.15 2.91 -11.95
CA GLU A 40 5.18 3.81 -12.59
C GLU A 40 3.98 3.05 -13.16
N ARG A 41 4.19 1.87 -13.78
CA ARG A 41 3.10 1.00 -14.24
C ARG A 41 2.20 0.55 -13.09
N LEU A 42 2.77 0.12 -11.97
CA LEU A 42 2.00 -0.26 -10.79
C LEU A 42 1.17 0.92 -10.25
N CYS A 43 1.76 2.11 -10.21
CA CYS A 43 1.02 3.32 -9.83
C CYS A 43 -0.15 3.61 -10.78
N ALA A 44 0.04 3.47 -12.09
CA ALA A 44 -1.03 3.65 -13.07
C ALA A 44 -2.15 2.63 -12.86
N LEU A 45 -1.81 1.35 -12.73
CA LEU A 45 -2.78 0.28 -12.44
C LEU A 45 -3.59 0.55 -11.17
N ALA A 46 -2.97 1.08 -10.11
CA ALA A 46 -3.68 1.43 -8.89
C ALA A 46 -4.72 2.55 -9.11
N HIS A 47 -4.39 3.56 -9.92
CA HIS A 47 -5.35 4.62 -10.27
C HIS A 47 -6.48 4.10 -11.17
N ASP A 48 -6.15 3.25 -12.14
CA ASP A 48 -7.15 2.63 -13.03
C ASP A 48 -8.09 1.71 -12.24
N HIS A 49 -7.55 0.90 -11.32
CA HIS A 49 -8.33 0.03 -10.44
C HIS A 49 -9.26 0.85 -9.54
N LEU A 50 -8.75 1.91 -8.89
CA LEU A 50 -9.55 2.82 -8.08
C LEU A 50 -10.71 3.45 -8.88
N ALA A 51 -10.46 3.86 -10.13
CA ALA A 51 -11.48 4.43 -11.00
C ALA A 51 -12.53 3.41 -11.48
N ALA A 52 -12.17 2.12 -11.52
CA ALA A 52 -13.05 1.03 -11.91
C ALA A 52 -13.91 0.48 -10.75
N LEU A 53 -13.61 0.87 -9.50
CA LEU A 53 -14.39 0.43 -8.34
C LEU A 53 -15.85 0.94 -8.43
N PRO A 54 -16.84 0.08 -8.13
CA PRO A 54 -18.22 0.51 -8.06
C PRO A 54 -18.39 1.57 -6.95
N GLY A 55 -19.16 2.61 -7.21
CA GLY A 55 -19.40 3.71 -6.25
C GLY A 55 -20.11 3.31 -4.95
N ASP A 56 -20.59 2.06 -4.86
CA ASP A 56 -21.20 1.49 -3.66
C ASP A 56 -20.10 1.10 -2.66
N GLN A 57 -19.75 2.04 -1.79
CA GLN A 57 -18.76 1.80 -0.75
C GLN A 57 -19.28 0.91 0.37
N PRO A 58 -18.40 0.07 0.95
CA PRO A 58 -18.75 -0.67 2.14
C PRO A 58 -19.06 0.29 3.30
N PRO A 59 -20.08 -0.01 4.12
CA PRO A 59 -20.41 0.81 5.27
C PRO A 59 -19.20 0.92 6.22
N GLY A 60 -18.81 2.15 6.55
CA GLY A 60 -17.75 2.42 7.54
C GLY A 60 -16.39 2.89 6.98
N VAL A 61 -16.23 2.97 5.65
CA VAL A 61 -15.06 3.59 5.03
C VAL A 61 -15.50 4.88 4.33
N PRO A 62 -15.01 6.07 4.74
CA PRO A 62 -15.27 7.30 4.01
C PRO A 62 -14.74 7.21 2.57
N ALA A 63 -15.50 7.71 1.60
CA ALA A 63 -15.18 7.64 0.18
C ALA A 63 -13.78 8.09 -0.18
N ASP A 64 -13.39 9.19 0.44
CA ASP A 64 -12.16 9.88 0.11
C ASP A 64 -10.95 9.15 0.71
N ARG A 65 -11.16 8.28 1.71
CA ARG A 65 -10.08 7.64 2.46
C ARG A 65 -9.25 6.68 1.60
N LEU A 66 -9.90 5.87 0.77
CA LEU A 66 -9.20 4.97 -0.15
C LEU A 66 -8.49 5.76 -1.25
N ALA A 67 -9.17 6.75 -1.85
CA ALA A 67 -8.60 7.59 -2.88
C ALA A 67 -7.36 8.35 -2.37
N ASP A 68 -7.45 8.94 -1.18
CA ASP A 68 -6.34 9.63 -0.51
C ASP A 68 -5.17 8.68 -0.23
N ALA A 69 -5.45 7.46 0.24
CA ALA A 69 -4.41 6.47 0.51
C ALA A 69 -3.70 6.04 -0.78
N VAL A 70 -4.42 5.82 -1.88
CA VAL A 70 -3.83 5.51 -3.19
C VAL A 70 -3.02 6.68 -3.72
N GLN A 71 -3.56 7.91 -3.65
CA GLN A 71 -2.87 9.11 -4.11
C GLN A 71 -1.56 9.34 -3.34
N GLN A 72 -1.59 9.25 -2.02
CA GLN A 72 -0.39 9.43 -1.19
C GLN A 72 0.63 8.31 -1.43
N SER A 73 0.18 7.06 -1.53
CA SER A 73 1.07 5.90 -1.74
C SER A 73 1.78 6.02 -3.08
N THR A 74 1.04 6.32 -4.15
CA THR A 74 1.61 6.48 -5.48
C THR A 74 2.51 7.71 -5.57
N ALA A 75 2.25 8.81 -4.85
CA ALA A 75 3.15 9.95 -4.80
C ALA A 75 4.54 9.58 -4.24
N TRP A 76 4.60 8.83 -3.15
CA TRP A 76 5.86 8.34 -2.58
C TRP A 76 6.61 7.40 -3.53
N VAL A 77 5.90 6.45 -4.15
CA VAL A 77 6.49 5.50 -5.09
C VAL A 77 7.02 6.20 -6.34
N ARG A 78 6.25 7.13 -6.93
CA ARG A 78 6.69 7.93 -8.09
C ARG A 78 7.89 8.80 -7.77
N HIS A 79 7.93 9.40 -6.59
CA HIS A 79 9.10 10.16 -6.16
C HIS A 79 10.34 9.25 -6.10
N HIS A 80 10.23 8.09 -5.46
CA HIS A 80 11.32 7.11 -5.39
C HIS A 80 11.75 6.61 -6.78
N ALA A 81 10.79 6.29 -7.65
CA ALA A 81 11.06 5.84 -9.02
C ALA A 81 11.89 6.87 -9.82
N ARG A 82 11.57 8.17 -9.69
CA ARG A 82 12.33 9.25 -10.33
C ARG A 82 13.76 9.34 -9.80
N GLU A 83 13.95 9.18 -8.50
CA GLU A 83 15.28 9.20 -7.90
C GLU A 83 16.12 7.99 -8.35
N VAL A 84 15.51 6.81 -8.46
CA VAL A 84 16.17 5.61 -9.01
C VAL A 84 16.52 5.82 -10.49
N ALA A 85 15.61 6.38 -11.29
CA ALA A 85 15.85 6.66 -12.71
C ALA A 85 16.98 7.67 -12.95
N ARG A 86 17.21 8.59 -12.00
CA ARG A 86 18.34 9.54 -12.04
C ARG A 86 19.68 8.90 -11.64
N GLY A 87 19.69 7.63 -11.25
CA GLY A 87 20.86 6.97 -10.67
C GLY A 87 21.24 7.54 -9.29
N GLY A 88 20.33 8.28 -8.64
CA GLY A 88 20.63 9.13 -7.49
C GLY A 88 20.65 8.40 -6.14
N LEU A 89 20.44 7.07 -6.13
CA LEU A 89 20.21 6.35 -4.88
C LEU A 89 20.99 5.05 -4.85
N THR A 90 22.13 5.07 -4.17
CA THR A 90 22.70 3.82 -3.65
C THR A 90 21.90 3.40 -2.41
N PRO A 91 21.77 2.08 -2.13
CA PRO A 91 21.12 1.60 -0.92
C PRO A 91 21.70 2.22 0.37
N GLU A 92 22.98 2.57 0.35
CA GLU A 92 23.72 3.23 1.42
C GLU A 92 23.23 4.67 1.68
N GLN A 93 22.85 5.40 0.63
CA GLN A 93 22.38 6.79 0.73
C GLN A 93 20.94 6.90 1.26
N GLN A 94 20.12 5.89 1.01
CA GLN A 94 18.70 5.92 1.41
C GLN A 94 18.44 5.38 2.81
N GLY A 95 19.34 4.54 3.31
CA GLY A 95 19.16 3.79 4.54
C GLY A 95 18.12 2.67 4.40
N THR A 96 18.44 1.53 5.02
CA THR A 96 17.64 0.30 4.97
C THR A 96 16.17 0.50 5.33
N LEU A 97 15.87 1.43 6.25
CA LEU A 97 14.50 1.70 6.69
C LEU A 97 13.65 2.38 5.59
N HIS A 98 14.21 3.30 4.81
CA HIS A 98 13.49 3.94 3.71
C HIS A 98 13.15 2.91 2.63
N LEU A 99 14.13 2.11 2.21
CA LEU A 99 13.94 1.05 1.21
C LEU A 99 12.88 0.05 1.64
N THR A 100 12.90 -0.34 2.92
CA THR A 100 11.91 -1.26 3.50
C THR A 100 10.50 -0.68 3.39
N ARG A 101 10.32 0.62 3.69
CA ARG A 101 9.01 1.25 3.62
C ARG A 101 8.50 1.41 2.19
N ILE A 102 9.37 1.72 1.23
CA ILE A 102 9.01 1.74 -0.19
C ILE A 102 8.57 0.34 -0.65
N ARG A 103 9.29 -0.71 -0.26
CA ARG A 103 8.88 -2.10 -0.56
C ARG A 103 7.52 -2.45 0.03
N LEU A 104 7.21 -1.98 1.23
CA LEU A 104 5.90 -2.18 1.84
C LEU A 104 4.80 -1.42 1.09
N LEU A 105 5.06 -0.19 0.64
CA LEU A 105 4.11 0.55 -0.21
C LEU A 105 3.86 -0.16 -1.54
N LEU A 106 4.91 -0.66 -2.20
CA LEU A 106 4.78 -1.44 -3.44
C LEU A 106 3.96 -2.71 -3.21
N ALA A 107 4.17 -3.41 -2.09
CA ALA A 107 3.38 -4.59 -1.73
C ALA A 107 1.91 -4.25 -1.45
N ALA A 108 1.62 -3.13 -0.79
CA ALA A 108 0.25 -2.69 -0.53
C ALA A 108 -0.48 -2.27 -1.82
N LEU A 109 0.22 -1.58 -2.74
CA LEU A 109 -0.33 -1.24 -4.06
C LEU A 109 -0.53 -2.50 -4.93
N ASP A 110 0.40 -3.45 -4.91
CA ASP A 110 0.23 -4.73 -5.61
C ASP A 110 -0.94 -5.54 -5.06
N PHE A 111 -1.10 -5.57 -3.73
CA PHE A 111 -2.24 -6.19 -3.07
C PHE A 111 -3.57 -5.56 -3.51
N PHE A 112 -3.63 -4.23 -3.52
CA PHE A 112 -4.82 -3.48 -3.94
C PHE A 112 -5.25 -3.75 -5.38
N VAL A 113 -4.31 -3.95 -6.32
CA VAL A 113 -4.65 -4.17 -7.73
C VAL A 113 -4.81 -5.64 -8.11
N CYS A 114 -4.52 -6.57 -7.19
CA CYS A 114 -4.53 -8.00 -7.49
C CYS A 114 -5.87 -8.64 -7.12
N ASP A 115 -6.76 -8.74 -8.10
CA ASP A 115 -8.09 -9.34 -7.98
C ASP A 115 -8.07 -10.85 -7.69
N ASP A 116 -6.97 -11.55 -8.00
CA ASP A 116 -6.85 -13.01 -7.81
C ASP A 116 -6.67 -13.44 -6.34
N ASP A 117 -6.45 -12.49 -5.43
CA ASP A 117 -5.99 -12.73 -4.07
C ASP A 117 -6.90 -12.10 -3.00
N VAL A 118 -8.21 -12.05 -3.24
CA VAL A 118 -9.19 -11.56 -2.25
C VAL A 118 -9.17 -12.46 -1.02
N VAL A 119 -8.76 -11.91 0.13
CA VAL A 119 -8.98 -12.58 1.43
C VAL A 119 -10.49 -12.63 1.65
N PRO A 120 -11.11 -13.82 1.75
CA PRO A 120 -12.55 -13.92 1.83
C PRO A 120 -13.02 -13.48 3.23
N ASP A 121 -13.28 -12.19 3.40
CA ASP A 121 -14.07 -11.65 4.49
C ASP A 121 -15.31 -10.94 3.95
N HIS A 122 -16.31 -10.79 4.83
CA HIS A 122 -17.75 -10.57 4.59
C HIS A 122 -18.20 -9.39 3.70
N HIS A 123 -17.32 -8.76 2.92
CA HIS A 123 -17.66 -7.79 1.88
C HIS A 123 -17.21 -8.29 0.51
N ARG A 124 -18.11 -8.18 -0.47
CA ARG A 124 -17.96 -8.70 -1.84
C ARG A 124 -16.71 -8.19 -2.60
N HIS A 125 -15.95 -7.23 -2.05
CA HIS A 125 -14.91 -6.47 -2.74
C HIS A 125 -13.59 -6.24 -1.99
N GLY A 126 -13.38 -6.75 -0.75
CA GLY A 126 -12.06 -6.65 -0.08
C GLY A 126 -11.57 -5.24 0.35
N LEU A 127 -12.25 -4.16 -0.07
CA LEU A 127 -11.81 -2.75 0.06
C LEU A 127 -11.36 -2.27 1.44
N LEU A 128 -11.91 -2.82 2.52
CA LEU A 128 -11.46 -2.48 3.88
C LEU A 128 -10.02 -2.94 4.12
N ASP A 129 -9.65 -4.11 3.58
CA ASP A 129 -8.32 -4.70 3.73
C ASP A 129 -7.31 -3.88 2.94
N ASP A 130 -7.69 -3.39 1.76
CA ASP A 130 -6.88 -2.52 0.92
C ASP A 130 -6.58 -1.19 1.60
N VAL A 131 -7.61 -0.53 2.15
CA VAL A 131 -7.42 0.71 2.92
C VAL A 131 -6.49 0.48 4.09
N ILE A 132 -6.69 -0.59 4.86
CA ILE A 132 -5.85 -0.90 6.02
C ILE A 132 -4.39 -1.14 5.61
N ALA A 133 -4.16 -1.91 4.53
CA ALA A 133 -2.83 -2.18 4.02
C ALA A 133 -2.11 -0.91 3.55
N LEU A 134 -2.78 -0.07 2.75
CA LEU A 134 -2.23 1.18 2.23
C LEU A 134 -1.92 2.18 3.35
N GLU A 135 -2.85 2.39 4.28
CA GLU A 135 -2.67 3.32 5.39
C GLU A 135 -1.56 2.88 6.34
N TRP A 136 -1.46 1.58 6.62
CA TRP A 136 -0.39 1.04 7.44
C TRP A 136 0.99 1.28 6.80
N ALA A 137 1.12 1.01 5.50
CA ALA A 137 2.35 1.26 4.76
C ALA A 137 2.70 2.76 4.74
N LEU A 138 1.71 3.64 4.54
CA LEU A 138 1.86 5.09 4.59
C LEU A 138 2.26 5.63 5.96
N ALA A 139 1.66 5.12 7.03
CA ALA A 139 2.00 5.51 8.39
C ALA A 139 3.46 5.17 8.74
N GLY A 140 4.05 4.18 8.05
CA GLY A 140 5.48 3.91 8.09
C GLY A 140 6.31 5.05 7.52
N MET A 141 5.89 5.65 6.39
CA MET A 141 6.61 6.73 5.70
C MET A 141 6.60 8.05 6.48
N THR A 142 5.43 8.48 6.96
CA THR A 142 5.26 9.78 7.63
C THR A 142 6.01 9.87 8.96
N ARG A 143 6.04 8.78 9.73
CA ARG A 143 6.82 8.67 10.98
C ARG A 143 8.34 8.70 10.76
N GLY A 144 8.81 8.42 9.54
CA GLY A 144 10.21 8.56 9.15
C GLY A 144 10.61 9.99 8.86
N ALA A 145 9.77 10.72 8.12
CA ALA A 145 10.02 12.10 7.72
C ALA A 145 10.11 13.05 8.93
N ALA A 146 9.26 12.85 9.94
CA ALA A 146 9.25 13.69 11.16
C ALA A 146 10.46 13.53 12.09
N ARG A 147 11.35 12.54 11.85
CA ARG A 147 12.57 12.32 12.66
C ARG A 147 13.86 12.75 11.96
N ALA A 148 13.77 13.20 10.71
CA ALA A 148 14.91 13.57 9.87
C ALA A 148 15.03 15.09 9.62
N GLY A 149 14.15 15.89 10.22
CA GLY A 149 14.24 17.36 10.28
C GLY A 149 14.48 17.82 11.71
#